data_AF-A0A2H6KFS3-F1
#
_entry.id   AF-A0A2H6KFS3-F1
#
_cell.length_a   1.000
_cell.length_b   1.000
_cell.length_c   1.000
_cell.angle_alpha   90.00
_cell.angle_beta   90.00
_cell.angle_gamma   90.00
#
_symmetry.space_group_name_H-M   'P 1'
#
loop_
_entity.id
_entity.type
_entity.pdbx_description
1 polymer ?
#
loop_
_entity_poly.entity_id
_entity_poly.type
_entity_poly.pdbx_seq_one_letter_code
_entity_poly.pdbx_strand_id
1 'polypeptide(L)'
;MPDKILSVLQSTLHDLLLLLDIASDDTHNHPRLEESALKVARDYDDFANSIISLLQHKVNDASDVSHGFHLPDNAAIGVYNSFAEKATPMLRDIYTTSCKLKCTVLKRWTKLEDDANHCSEERAFSFAGRLPLSGVSSDHATSTVLKRLSLDIGGTLIKAAYCCPCSDCDIYSLLYCAQHALHDLLHCLERYYSFDPLPHCEVDRNLRRMLPAMIRLDNGSVIRFRRFKVDSLGDVIDSLLAHNVVDENTQINATGGGAYKYAKLFQERLPQCTFRQIPEMPCVVGGTESMHNVNRCFIRYNLRGGCTQLTSVAVCYPYLIVNIGSGISILKVMSKGCFERVTGTSIGGATAHGLTNTLLGLKTYEDFPLLYDKGCLSVTCGFCPASTEPTASSDRLKASFGASDGHVSVENVARSTSDMVSYNIGQLAFLVAKSYGVDRIVFTGSYTTNYRMTIDVAARAIASMAESYEVTPMDVLVSVFGSYAGALGCLLSQ
;
A
#
# COMPACT_ATOMS: atom_id res chain seq x y z
N MET A 1 -14.36 0.21 -25.62
CA MET A 1 -13.87 0.12 -24.22
C MET A 1 -13.52 1.48 -23.63
N PRO A 2 -12.69 2.33 -24.25
CA PRO A 2 -12.33 3.66 -23.70
C PRO A 2 -13.54 4.56 -23.41
N ASP A 3 -14.53 4.62 -24.30
CA ASP A 3 -15.72 5.47 -24.10
C ASP A 3 -16.60 5.04 -22.92
N LYS A 4 -16.66 3.73 -22.63
CA LYS A 4 -17.36 3.21 -21.45
C LYS A 4 -16.69 3.69 -20.17
N ILE A 5 -15.35 3.69 -20.13
CA ILE A 5 -14.59 4.15 -18.95
C ILE A 5 -14.75 5.66 -18.75
N LEU A 6 -14.69 6.44 -19.85
CA LEU A 6 -14.95 7.87 -19.78
C LEU A 6 -16.36 8.17 -19.27
N SER A 7 -17.36 7.42 -19.72
CA SER A 7 -18.74 7.53 -19.20
C SER A 7 -18.83 7.24 -17.70
N VAL A 8 -18.14 6.20 -17.21
CA VAL A 8 -18.13 5.88 -15.79
C VAL A 8 -17.43 6.98 -14.97
N LEU A 9 -16.27 7.49 -15.44
CA LEU A 9 -15.60 8.64 -14.83
C LEU A 9 -16.53 9.87 -14.76
N GLN A 10 -17.39 10.09 -15.77
CA GLN A 10 -18.34 11.20 -15.81
C GLN A 10 -19.42 11.01 -14.75
N SER A 11 -19.98 9.80 -14.65
CA SER A 11 -21.00 9.46 -13.64
C SER A 11 -20.46 9.61 -12.22
N THR A 12 -19.29 9.03 -11.94
CA THR A 12 -18.66 9.13 -10.62
C THR A 12 -18.38 10.57 -10.21
N LEU A 13 -17.89 11.40 -11.14
CA LEU A 13 -17.66 12.82 -10.85
C LEU A 13 -18.96 13.57 -10.58
N HIS A 14 -20.01 13.32 -11.37
CA HIS A 14 -21.32 13.93 -11.18
C HIS A 14 -21.89 13.64 -9.79
N ASP A 15 -21.83 12.38 -9.36
CA ASP A 15 -22.32 11.96 -8.05
C ASP A 15 -21.52 12.54 -6.89
N LEU A 16 -20.19 12.63 -7.04
CA LEU A 16 -19.34 13.25 -6.02
C LEU A 16 -19.65 14.73 -5.83
N LEU A 17 -19.96 15.44 -6.92
CA LEU A 17 -20.37 16.85 -6.86
C LEU A 17 -21.73 17.00 -6.16
N LEU A 18 -22.70 16.15 -6.51
CA LEU A 18 -24.00 16.12 -5.81
C LEU A 18 -23.84 15.84 -4.31
N LEU A 19 -23.00 14.87 -3.96
CA LEU A 19 -22.73 14.54 -2.55
C LEU A 19 -22.04 15.68 -1.82
N LEU A 20 -21.12 16.39 -2.49
CA LEU A 20 -20.47 17.59 -1.94
C LEU A 20 -21.47 18.72 -1.69
N ASP A 21 -22.40 18.96 -2.60
CA ASP A 21 -23.45 19.95 -2.42
C ASP A 21 -24.35 19.60 -1.22
N ILE A 22 -24.78 18.33 -1.11
CA ILE A 22 -25.59 17.86 0.03
C ILE A 22 -24.80 17.95 1.35
N ALA A 23 -23.52 17.60 1.35
CA ALA A 23 -22.68 17.64 2.54
C ALA A 23 -22.40 19.07 3.03
N SER A 24 -22.37 20.03 2.09
CA SER A 24 -22.10 21.45 2.35
C SER A 24 -23.35 22.21 2.80
N ASP A 25 -24.54 21.70 2.52
CA ASP A 25 -25.80 22.27 2.98
C ASP A 25 -26.02 21.93 4.47
N ASP A 26 -26.07 22.94 5.34
CA ASP A 26 -26.03 22.85 6.82
C ASP A 26 -27.30 22.22 7.45
N THR A 27 -28.15 21.63 6.62
CA THR A 27 -29.45 21.07 7.01
C THR A 27 -29.31 19.64 7.57
N HIS A 28 -30.19 19.26 8.49
CA HIS A 28 -30.32 17.91 9.06
C HIS A 28 -30.86 16.88 8.03
N ASN A 29 -30.29 16.84 6.82
CA ASN A 29 -30.68 15.98 5.71
C ASN A 29 -29.87 14.65 5.68
N HIS A 30 -29.70 14.03 6.85
CA HIS A 30 -28.97 12.76 6.99
C HIS A 30 -29.41 11.66 6.00
N PRO A 31 -30.73 11.44 5.73
CA PRO A 31 -31.16 10.39 4.80
C PRO A 31 -30.75 10.64 3.34
N ARG A 32 -30.75 11.90 2.89
CA ARG A 32 -30.33 12.27 1.52
C ARG A 32 -28.83 12.09 1.33
N LEU A 33 -28.05 12.40 2.36
CA LEU A 33 -26.61 12.18 2.34
C LEU A 33 -26.30 10.68 2.29
N GLU A 34 -27.03 9.86 3.05
CA GLU A 34 -26.88 8.42 3.03
C GLU A 34 -27.20 7.80 1.65
N GLU A 35 -28.32 8.19 1.06
CA GLU A 35 -28.68 7.73 -0.29
C GLU A 35 -27.64 8.14 -1.34
N SER A 36 -27.16 9.38 -1.29
CA SER A 36 -26.15 9.89 -2.23
C SER A 36 -24.78 9.22 -2.04
N ALA A 37 -24.36 8.96 -0.80
CA ALA A 37 -23.13 8.22 -0.50
C ALA A 37 -23.21 6.76 -0.99
N LEU A 38 -24.36 6.10 -0.85
CA LEU A 38 -24.58 4.77 -1.41
C LEU A 38 -24.53 4.76 -2.94
N LYS A 39 -24.94 5.85 -3.60
CA LYS A 39 -24.80 5.99 -5.05
C LYS A 39 -23.33 6.13 -5.45
N VAL A 40 -22.58 7.03 -4.79
CA VAL A 40 -21.12 7.19 -4.99
C VAL A 40 -20.38 5.86 -4.78
N ALA A 41 -20.75 5.10 -3.76
CA ALA A 41 -20.16 3.80 -3.48
C ALA A 41 -20.39 2.78 -4.61
N ARG A 42 -21.59 2.75 -5.20
CA ARG A 42 -21.93 1.89 -6.35
C ARG A 42 -21.23 2.32 -7.63
N ASP A 43 -21.32 3.61 -7.96
CA ASP A 43 -20.64 4.19 -9.12
C ASP A 43 -19.12 3.98 -9.04
N TYR A 44 -18.56 3.93 -7.82
CA TYR A 44 -17.16 3.61 -7.61
C TYR A 44 -16.82 2.15 -7.94
N ASP A 45 -17.61 1.17 -7.52
CA ASP A 45 -17.33 -0.22 -7.86
C ASP A 45 -17.34 -0.42 -9.39
N ASP A 46 -18.32 0.17 -10.07
CA ASP A 46 -18.40 0.20 -11.53
C ASP A 46 -17.17 0.86 -12.16
N PHE A 47 -16.70 1.97 -11.59
CA PHE A 47 -15.48 2.67 -12.00
C PHE A 47 -14.24 1.78 -11.85
N ALA A 48 -14.04 1.21 -10.68
CA ALA A 48 -12.85 0.45 -10.37
C ALA A 48 -12.78 -0.84 -11.19
N ASN A 49 -13.90 -1.56 -11.35
CA ASN A 49 -13.99 -2.74 -12.21
C ASN A 49 -13.71 -2.39 -13.69
N SER A 50 -14.27 -1.28 -14.18
CA SER A 50 -14.05 -0.82 -15.55
C SER A 50 -12.59 -0.45 -15.80
N ILE A 51 -11.94 0.25 -14.87
CA ILE A 51 -10.53 0.61 -14.94
C ILE A 51 -9.62 -0.61 -14.88
N ILE A 52 -9.89 -1.52 -13.95
CA ILE A 52 -9.03 -2.69 -13.76
C ILE A 52 -9.10 -3.63 -14.95
N SER A 53 -10.26 -3.77 -15.58
CA SER A 53 -10.38 -4.54 -16.82
C SER A 53 -9.45 -4.01 -17.92
N LEU A 54 -9.20 -2.69 -17.96
CA LEU A 54 -8.27 -2.05 -18.89
C LEU A 54 -6.81 -2.26 -18.47
N LEU A 55 -6.51 -2.15 -17.17
CA LEU A 55 -5.15 -2.27 -16.63
C LEU A 55 -4.64 -3.73 -16.59
N GLN A 56 -5.51 -4.69 -16.29
CA GLN A 56 -5.15 -6.11 -16.17
C GLN A 56 -4.77 -6.74 -17.49
N HIS A 57 -5.27 -6.22 -18.61
CA HIS A 57 -4.86 -6.69 -19.92
C HIS A 57 -3.36 -6.44 -20.19
N LYS A 58 -2.65 -5.68 -19.33
CA LYS A 58 -1.24 -5.32 -19.52
C LYS A 58 -0.34 -5.29 -18.28
N VAL A 59 -0.86 -5.28 -17.04
CA VAL A 59 -0.01 -4.82 -15.91
C VAL A 59 0.29 -5.83 -14.81
N ASN A 60 -0.58 -6.72 -14.30
CA ASN A 60 -0.30 -7.28 -12.95
C ASN A 60 -0.83 -8.70 -12.65
N ASP A 61 -0.77 -9.65 -13.59
CA ASP A 61 -0.90 -11.04 -13.14
C ASP A 61 0.40 -11.50 -12.45
N ALA A 62 0.45 -11.32 -11.12
CA ALA A 62 1.59 -11.69 -10.28
C ALA A 62 1.83 -13.22 -10.23
N SER A 63 0.90 -14.01 -10.78
CA SER A 63 1.03 -15.45 -10.98
C SER A 63 1.71 -15.81 -12.30
N ASP A 64 1.68 -14.93 -13.30
CA ASP A 64 2.14 -15.25 -14.65
C ASP A 64 3.54 -14.71 -14.92
N VAL A 65 4.53 -15.55 -14.66
CA VAL A 65 5.95 -15.24 -14.90
C VAL A 65 6.26 -15.10 -16.39
N SER A 66 5.41 -15.65 -17.27
CA SER A 66 5.60 -15.57 -18.73
C SER A 66 5.52 -14.14 -19.26
N HIS A 67 4.85 -13.23 -18.53
CA HIS A 67 4.76 -11.81 -18.86
C HIS A 67 5.50 -10.88 -17.89
N GLY A 68 6.15 -11.42 -16.85
CA GLY A 68 6.59 -10.67 -15.66
C GLY A 68 7.69 -9.63 -15.88
N PHE A 69 8.55 -9.83 -16.88
CA PHE A 69 9.74 -9.00 -17.13
C PHE A 69 9.87 -8.48 -18.57
N HIS A 70 8.83 -8.59 -19.41
CA HIS A 70 8.86 -7.95 -20.73
C HIS A 70 9.21 -6.46 -20.58
N LEU A 71 10.29 -6.05 -21.23
CA LEU A 71 10.57 -4.65 -21.44
C LEU A 71 9.42 -4.06 -22.23
N PRO A 72 8.77 -2.99 -21.73
CA PRO A 72 7.69 -2.36 -22.46
C PRO A 72 8.25 -1.78 -23.76
N ASP A 73 7.65 -2.10 -24.91
CA ASP A 73 7.67 -1.15 -26.01
C ASP A 73 7.11 0.19 -25.46
N ASN A 74 7.48 1.33 -26.02
CA ASN A 74 6.96 2.64 -25.59
C ASN A 74 5.41 2.69 -25.52
N ALA A 75 4.72 1.71 -26.13
CA ALA A 75 3.27 1.48 -26.10
C ALA A 75 2.73 0.54 -24.98
N ALA A 76 3.55 -0.07 -24.12
CA ALA A 76 3.06 -1.09 -23.17
C ALA A 76 2.37 -0.48 -21.93
N ILE A 77 2.66 0.78 -21.60
CA ILE A 77 1.83 1.58 -20.70
C ILE A 77 0.68 2.27 -21.46
N GLY A 78 0.73 2.23 -22.80
CA GLY A 78 -0.13 2.89 -23.78
C GLY A 78 -1.61 2.90 -23.41
N VAL A 79 -1.95 3.88 -22.59
CA VAL A 79 -3.24 4.49 -22.59
C VAL A 79 -3.22 5.39 -23.81
N TYR A 80 -4.10 5.15 -24.78
CA TYR A 80 -4.18 5.97 -25.99
C TYR A 80 -4.13 7.46 -25.60
N ASN A 81 -3.25 8.26 -26.23
CA ASN A 81 -3.10 9.69 -25.89
C ASN A 81 -4.46 10.40 -25.83
N SER A 82 -5.38 10.05 -26.74
CA SER A 82 -6.74 10.57 -26.78
C SER A 82 -7.61 10.20 -25.55
N PHE A 83 -7.39 9.04 -24.93
CA PHE A 83 -8.01 8.71 -23.65
C PHE A 83 -7.34 9.48 -22.52
N ALA A 84 -6.01 9.54 -22.50
CA ALA A 84 -5.27 10.22 -21.44
C ALA A 84 -5.64 11.71 -21.36
N GLU A 85 -5.74 12.38 -22.52
CA GLU A 85 -6.18 13.77 -22.65
C GLU A 85 -7.59 14.00 -22.06
N LYS A 86 -8.53 13.07 -22.29
CA LYS A 86 -9.91 13.19 -21.80
C LYS A 86 -10.06 12.80 -20.32
N ALA A 87 -9.37 11.75 -19.88
CA ALA A 87 -9.51 11.20 -18.54
C ALA A 87 -8.75 12.00 -17.48
N THR A 88 -7.61 12.62 -17.84
CA THR A 88 -6.78 13.40 -16.91
C THR A 88 -7.54 14.50 -16.15
N PRO A 89 -8.28 15.43 -16.81
CA PRO A 89 -9.01 16.46 -16.09
C PRO A 89 -10.05 15.86 -15.14
N MET A 90 -10.77 14.84 -15.58
CA MET A 90 -11.79 14.17 -14.78
C MET A 90 -11.22 13.47 -13.55
N LEU A 91 -10.10 12.76 -13.69
CA LEU A 91 -9.42 12.12 -12.56
C LEU A 91 -8.91 13.15 -11.54
N ARG A 92 -8.45 14.31 -12.00
CA ARG A 92 -8.05 15.42 -11.13
C ARG A 92 -9.23 15.98 -10.36
N ASP A 93 -10.38 16.12 -11.02
CA ASP A 93 -11.61 16.61 -10.39
C ASP A 93 -12.16 15.58 -9.39
N ILE A 94 -12.15 14.28 -9.71
CA ILE A 94 -12.50 13.20 -8.77
C ILE A 94 -11.60 13.23 -7.54
N TYR A 95 -10.29 13.32 -7.73
CA TYR A 95 -9.33 13.43 -6.62
C TYR A 95 -9.64 14.64 -5.73
N THR A 96 -9.76 15.82 -6.34
CA THR A 96 -9.95 17.08 -5.63
C THR A 96 -11.29 17.12 -4.90
N THR A 97 -12.37 16.65 -5.56
CA THR A 97 -13.71 16.62 -4.99
C THR A 97 -13.80 15.63 -3.84
N SER A 98 -13.18 14.45 -3.97
CA SER A 98 -13.12 13.45 -2.89
C SER A 98 -12.38 13.98 -1.67
N CYS A 99 -11.23 14.64 -1.86
CA CYS A 99 -10.48 15.28 -0.77
C CYS A 99 -11.29 16.39 -0.08
N LYS A 100 -11.93 17.28 -0.84
CA LYS A 100 -12.78 18.35 -0.31
C LYS A 100 -13.94 17.79 0.51
N LEU A 101 -14.66 16.82 -0.03
CA LEU A 101 -15.80 16.20 0.64
C LEU A 101 -15.37 15.49 1.94
N LYS A 102 -14.25 14.76 1.92
CA LYS A 102 -13.69 14.15 3.14
C LYS A 102 -13.44 15.20 4.22
N CYS A 103 -12.87 16.34 3.85
CA CYS A 103 -12.64 17.45 4.79
C CYS A 103 -13.95 18.04 5.31
N THR A 104 -14.95 18.25 4.44
CA THR A 104 -16.29 18.73 4.85
C THR A 104 -16.92 17.80 5.87
N VAL A 105 -16.90 16.48 5.62
CA VAL A 105 -17.42 15.45 6.55
C VAL A 105 -16.64 15.48 7.86
N LEU A 106 -15.31 15.50 7.81
CA LEU A 106 -14.47 15.57 9.02
C LEU A 106 -14.76 16.80 9.87
N LYS A 107 -14.82 18.00 9.24
CA LYS A 107 -15.13 19.25 9.92
C LYS A 107 -16.49 19.19 10.61
N ARG A 108 -17.51 18.63 9.94
CA ARG A 108 -18.88 18.46 10.47
C ARG A 108 -18.93 17.58 11.71
N TRP A 109 -18.20 16.46 11.73
CA TRP A 109 -18.33 15.46 12.81
C TRP A 109 -17.30 15.56 13.93
N THR A 110 -16.11 16.11 13.64
CA THR A 110 -15.01 16.14 14.62
C THR A 110 -14.66 17.54 15.10
N LYS A 111 -15.17 18.60 14.45
CA LYS A 111 -14.71 19.99 14.63
C LYS A 111 -13.20 20.17 14.42
N LEU A 112 -12.51 19.17 13.86
CA LEU A 112 -11.11 19.27 13.48
C LEU A 112 -11.03 19.89 12.09
N GLU A 113 -10.12 20.84 11.90
CA GLU A 113 -9.71 21.26 10.57
C GLU A 113 -8.67 20.29 10.04
N ASP A 114 -8.88 19.80 8.81
CA ASP A 114 -7.81 19.15 8.07
C ASP A 114 -7.01 20.27 7.38
N ASP A 115 -5.82 20.59 7.90
CA ASP A 115 -4.88 21.59 7.36
C ASP A 115 -4.21 21.13 6.04
N ALA A 116 -4.73 20.07 5.43
CA ALA A 116 -4.24 19.53 4.18
C ALA A 116 -4.41 20.55 3.05
N ASN A 117 -3.34 21.27 2.76
CA ASN A 117 -3.21 22.09 1.56
C ASN A 117 -3.30 21.14 0.34
N HIS A 118 -4.49 20.98 -0.24
CA HIS A 118 -4.76 20.06 -1.36
C HIS A 118 -4.18 20.54 -2.70
N CYS A 119 -3.09 21.31 -2.66
CA CYS A 119 -2.51 21.99 -3.80
C CYS A 119 -2.14 20.96 -4.90
N SER A 120 -2.68 21.21 -6.09
CA SER A 120 -2.97 20.22 -7.13
C SER A 120 -1.98 20.21 -8.30
N GLU A 121 -0.76 20.72 -8.13
CA GLU A 121 0.14 20.91 -9.27
C GLU A 121 1.34 19.97 -9.30
N GLU A 122 1.80 19.47 -8.15
CA GLU A 122 2.97 18.59 -8.16
C GLU A 122 2.61 17.18 -8.60
N ARG A 123 3.44 16.61 -9.48
CA ARG A 123 3.19 15.26 -10.00
C ARG A 123 3.48 14.21 -8.92
N ALA A 124 2.45 13.43 -8.56
CA ALA A 124 2.56 12.33 -7.61
C ALA A 124 3.64 11.32 -8.00
N PHE A 125 4.22 10.65 -7.00
CA PHE A 125 5.22 9.59 -7.14
C PHE A 125 6.44 9.99 -7.98
N SER A 126 6.78 11.28 -7.95
CA SER A 126 8.00 11.80 -8.56
C SER A 126 9.05 11.95 -7.48
N PHE A 127 10.25 11.46 -7.75
CA PHE A 127 11.39 11.67 -6.89
C PHE A 127 11.86 13.13 -6.99
N ALA A 128 11.79 13.87 -5.90
CA ALA A 128 12.29 15.23 -5.77
C ALA A 128 13.82 15.19 -5.57
N GLY A 129 14.56 15.39 -6.65
CA GLY A 129 16.01 15.55 -6.64
C GLY A 129 16.76 14.52 -7.47
N ARG A 130 18.09 14.67 -7.53
CA ARG A 130 18.92 13.69 -8.23
C ARG A 130 19.08 12.44 -7.39
N LEU A 131 18.51 11.34 -7.85
CA LEU A 131 18.91 10.02 -7.35
C LEU A 131 20.42 9.82 -7.58
N PRO A 132 21.12 9.11 -6.69
CA PRO A 132 22.52 8.72 -6.88
C PRO A 132 22.72 7.74 -8.05
N LEU A 133 21.68 7.47 -8.85
CA LEU A 133 21.71 6.71 -10.08
C LEU A 133 22.46 7.48 -11.19
N SER A 134 23.76 7.73 -11.01
CA SER A 134 24.61 8.45 -11.97
C SER A 134 24.56 7.81 -13.36
N GLY A 135 24.34 8.60 -14.40
CA GLY A 135 24.53 8.19 -15.81
C GLY A 135 23.57 7.11 -16.31
N VAL A 136 22.32 7.48 -16.61
CA VAL A 136 21.68 6.87 -17.77
C VAL A 136 22.26 7.63 -18.95
N SER A 137 23.36 7.13 -19.54
CA SER A 137 23.77 7.69 -20.82
C SER A 137 22.63 7.38 -21.79
N SER A 138 22.07 8.43 -22.38
CA SER A 138 21.08 8.36 -23.45
C SER A 138 21.62 7.68 -24.72
N ASP A 139 22.89 7.32 -24.73
CA ASP A 139 23.60 6.92 -25.94
C ASP A 139 23.22 5.54 -26.46
N HIS A 140 22.45 4.73 -25.72
CA HIS A 140 21.90 3.47 -26.22
C HIS A 140 20.39 3.40 -26.01
N ALA A 141 19.65 4.30 -26.67
CA ALA A 141 18.19 4.19 -26.86
C ALA A 141 17.74 2.91 -27.62
N THR A 142 18.66 1.98 -27.89
CA THR A 142 18.47 0.71 -28.59
C THR A 142 18.80 -0.53 -27.75
N SER A 143 19.32 -0.39 -26.52
CA SER A 143 19.61 -1.56 -25.68
C SER A 143 18.33 -2.07 -25.02
N THR A 144 17.86 -3.23 -25.45
CA THR A 144 16.76 -3.98 -24.83
C THR A 144 17.18 -4.66 -23.52
N VAL A 145 18.13 -4.11 -22.75
CA VAL A 145 18.67 -4.74 -21.54
C VAL A 145 18.57 -3.81 -20.32
N LEU A 146 17.99 -4.32 -19.23
CA LEU A 146 17.90 -3.58 -17.97
C LEU A 146 19.22 -3.70 -17.21
N LYS A 147 20.10 -2.71 -17.37
CA LYS A 147 21.38 -2.65 -16.64
C LYS A 147 21.24 -2.43 -15.13
N ARG A 148 20.04 -2.15 -14.62
CA ARG A 148 19.77 -1.85 -13.21
C ARG A 148 18.52 -2.58 -12.74
N LEU A 149 18.73 -3.82 -12.30
CA LEU A 149 17.75 -4.67 -11.64
C LEU A 149 18.23 -4.94 -10.21
N SER A 150 17.30 -4.94 -9.27
CA SER A 150 17.54 -5.38 -7.90
C SER A 150 16.42 -6.30 -7.45
N LEU A 151 16.75 -7.22 -6.55
CA LEU A 151 15.81 -8.17 -5.97
C LEU A 151 15.82 -8.06 -4.44
N ASP A 152 14.66 -8.24 -3.83
CA ASP A 152 14.47 -8.56 -2.41
C ASP A 152 13.78 -9.91 -2.34
N ILE A 153 14.56 -10.93 -1.99
CA ILE A 153 14.12 -12.33 -1.95
C ILE A 153 13.77 -12.66 -0.50
N GLY A 154 12.51 -12.44 -0.14
CA GLY A 154 11.99 -12.76 1.18
C GLY A 154 11.67 -14.25 1.35
N GLY A 155 11.14 -14.61 2.53
CA GLY A 155 10.72 -15.99 2.81
C GLY A 155 9.47 -16.45 2.06
N THR A 156 8.65 -15.51 1.58
CA THR A 156 7.36 -15.80 0.90
C THR A 156 7.28 -15.18 -0.49
N LEU A 157 7.82 -13.97 -0.66
CA LEU A 157 7.70 -13.18 -1.88
C LEU A 157 9.06 -12.66 -2.32
N ILE A 158 9.29 -12.74 -3.63
CA ILE A 158 10.35 -12.03 -4.35
C ILE A 158 9.79 -10.67 -4.76
N LYS A 159 10.58 -9.61 -4.58
CA LYS A 159 10.25 -8.28 -5.08
C LYS A 159 11.39 -7.80 -5.95
N ALA A 160 11.06 -7.27 -7.12
CA ALA A 160 12.03 -6.69 -8.03
C ALA A 160 11.80 -5.19 -8.14
N ALA A 161 12.90 -4.44 -8.20
CA ALA A 161 12.89 -3.04 -8.59
C ALA A 161 13.89 -2.82 -9.73
N TYR A 162 13.47 -2.14 -10.80
CA TYR A 162 14.31 -1.90 -11.98
C TYR A 162 13.98 -0.57 -12.66
N CYS A 163 14.96 0.03 -13.34
CA CYS A 163 14.75 1.31 -14.05
C CYS A 163 14.46 1.09 -15.53
N CYS A 164 13.43 1.71 -16.07
CA CYS A 164 13.16 1.71 -17.52
C CYS A 164 12.74 3.10 -18.04
N PRO A 165 12.96 3.41 -19.34
CA PRO A 165 12.36 4.58 -19.98
C PRO A 165 10.82 4.52 -19.91
N CYS A 166 10.16 5.67 -19.84
CA CYS A 166 8.70 5.73 -19.93
C CYS A 166 8.23 7.08 -20.49
N SER A 167 7.72 7.07 -21.73
CA SER A 167 6.95 8.19 -22.28
C SER A 167 5.50 8.06 -21.80
N ASP A 168 5.07 8.96 -20.92
CA ASP A 168 3.69 9.09 -20.40
C ASP A 168 3.22 8.02 -19.39
N CYS A 169 3.33 8.35 -18.10
CA CYS A 169 2.80 7.56 -16.99
C CYS A 169 1.97 8.39 -15.99
N ASP A 170 1.69 9.66 -16.32
CA ASP A 170 1.03 10.59 -15.40
C ASP A 170 -0.37 10.12 -15.05
N ILE A 171 -1.08 9.56 -16.04
CA ILE A 171 -2.42 9.04 -15.83
C ILE A 171 -2.48 7.89 -14.82
N TYR A 172 -1.45 7.02 -14.74
CA TYR A 172 -1.42 5.91 -13.78
C TYR A 172 -1.26 6.42 -12.35
N SER A 173 -0.36 7.39 -12.16
CA SER A 173 -0.13 8.02 -10.85
C SER A 173 -1.37 8.77 -10.39
N LEU A 174 -2.01 9.50 -11.30
CA LEU A 174 -3.24 10.25 -11.02
C LEU A 174 -4.41 9.32 -10.72
N LEU A 175 -4.55 8.22 -11.46
CA LEU A 175 -5.58 7.21 -11.24
C LEU A 175 -5.45 6.57 -9.85
N TYR A 176 -4.24 6.19 -9.43
CA TYR A 176 -4.00 5.70 -8.07
C TYR A 176 -4.39 6.76 -7.03
N CYS A 177 -4.01 8.03 -7.23
CA CYS A 177 -4.38 9.11 -6.31
C CYS A 177 -5.90 9.31 -6.22
N ALA A 178 -6.60 9.31 -7.36
CA ALA A 178 -8.05 9.48 -7.41
C ALA A 178 -8.78 8.33 -6.70
N GLN A 179 -8.39 7.08 -6.97
CA GLN A 179 -8.94 5.91 -6.28
C GLN A 179 -8.65 5.93 -4.79
N HIS A 180 -7.43 6.27 -4.38
CA HIS A 180 -7.08 6.37 -2.96
C HIS A 180 -7.88 7.46 -2.25
N ALA A 181 -8.06 8.63 -2.87
CA ALA A 181 -8.83 9.72 -2.28
C ALA A 181 -10.32 9.36 -2.12
N LEU A 182 -10.89 8.66 -3.11
CA LEU A 182 -12.26 8.18 -3.05
C LEU A 182 -12.43 7.06 -2.01
N HIS A 183 -11.46 6.15 -1.91
CA HIS A 183 -11.44 5.15 -0.86
C HIS A 183 -11.40 5.76 0.55
N ASP A 184 -10.50 6.73 0.77
CA ASP A 184 -10.40 7.45 2.04
C ASP A 184 -11.71 8.17 2.40
N LEU A 185 -12.41 8.71 1.39
CA LEU A 185 -13.72 9.33 1.56
C LEU A 185 -14.78 8.31 1.98
N LEU A 186 -14.90 7.18 1.28
CA LEU A 186 -15.89 6.14 1.61
C LEU A 186 -15.69 5.62 3.04
N HIS A 187 -14.45 5.36 3.43
CA HIS A 187 -14.14 4.98 4.81
C HIS A 187 -14.46 6.08 5.83
N CYS A 188 -14.25 7.35 5.48
CA CYS A 188 -14.67 8.46 6.34
C CYS A 188 -16.19 8.46 6.52
N LEU A 189 -16.95 8.28 5.44
CA LEU A 189 -18.41 8.23 5.47
C LEU A 189 -18.92 7.05 6.31
N GLU A 190 -18.42 5.84 6.10
CA GLU A 190 -18.76 4.64 6.88
C GLU A 190 -18.56 4.81 8.39
N ARG A 191 -17.58 5.61 8.79
CA ARG A 191 -17.29 5.86 10.20
C ARG A 191 -18.35 6.72 10.88
N TYR A 192 -18.91 7.69 10.17
CA TYR A 192 -19.77 8.73 10.75
C TYR A 192 -21.26 8.56 10.42
N TYR A 193 -21.61 7.61 9.57
CA TYR A 193 -22.98 7.37 9.11
C TYR A 193 -23.24 5.87 9.01
N SER A 194 -24.52 5.47 9.05
CA SER A 194 -24.92 4.06 9.02
C SER A 194 -24.91 3.53 7.58
N PHE A 195 -23.77 3.02 7.12
CA PHE A 195 -23.59 2.46 5.78
C PHE A 195 -23.33 0.95 5.79
N ASP A 196 -23.72 0.27 4.70
CA ASP A 196 -23.26 -1.10 4.43
C ASP A 196 -21.76 -1.07 4.12
N PRO A 197 -20.91 -1.86 4.83
CA PRO A 197 -19.46 -1.89 4.61
C PRO A 197 -19.03 -2.58 3.30
N LEU A 198 -19.90 -3.29 2.58
CA LEU A 198 -19.49 -4.04 1.38
C LEU A 198 -18.72 -3.22 0.30
N PRO A 199 -19.04 -1.94 0.01
CA PRO A 199 -18.41 -1.20 -1.07
C PRO A 199 -16.92 -0.86 -0.85
N HIS A 200 -16.46 -0.60 0.38
CA HIS A 200 -15.03 -0.28 0.60
C HIS A 200 -14.11 -1.48 0.34
N CYS A 201 -14.58 -2.69 0.64
CA CYS A 201 -13.82 -3.92 0.44
C CYS A 201 -13.49 -4.15 -1.04
N GLU A 202 -14.41 -3.80 -1.93
CA GLU A 202 -14.20 -3.91 -3.37
C GLU A 202 -13.16 -2.89 -3.85
N VAL A 203 -13.20 -1.67 -3.30
CA VAL A 203 -12.19 -0.65 -3.54
C VAL A 203 -10.80 -1.09 -3.09
N ASP A 204 -10.70 -1.67 -1.89
CA ASP A 204 -9.42 -2.10 -1.35
C ASP A 204 -8.85 -3.27 -2.18
N ARG A 205 -9.68 -4.21 -2.67
CA ARG A 205 -9.27 -5.21 -3.68
C ARG A 205 -8.65 -4.55 -4.90
N ASN A 206 -9.22 -3.44 -5.33
CA ASN A 206 -8.83 -2.75 -6.54
C ASN A 206 -7.51 -1.97 -6.38
N LEU A 207 -7.35 -1.25 -5.27
CA LEU A 207 -6.07 -0.63 -4.88
C LEU A 207 -4.95 -1.67 -4.71
N ARG A 208 -5.26 -2.85 -4.14
CA ARG A 208 -4.33 -3.98 -4.00
C ARG A 208 -3.87 -4.56 -5.35
N ARG A 209 -4.71 -4.51 -6.39
CA ARG A 209 -4.35 -4.91 -7.77
C ARG A 209 -3.56 -3.84 -8.53
N MET A 210 -3.82 -2.57 -8.18
CA MET A 210 -3.18 -1.39 -8.77
C MET A 210 -1.86 -0.98 -8.13
N LEU A 211 -1.38 -1.74 -7.13
CA LEU A 211 -0.13 -1.54 -6.38
C LEU A 211 0.89 -0.71 -7.17
N PRO A 212 1.38 0.38 -6.56
CA PRO A 212 2.01 1.50 -7.24
C PRO A 212 3.23 0.98 -7.98
N ALA A 213 3.05 0.85 -9.30
CA ALA A 213 3.97 0.10 -10.12
C ALA A 213 5.26 0.87 -10.38
N MET A 214 5.31 2.18 -10.08
CA MET A 214 6.45 3.01 -10.45
C MET A 214 6.67 4.30 -9.64
N ILE A 215 7.94 4.73 -9.60
CA ILE A 215 8.39 6.06 -9.17
C ILE A 215 9.05 6.75 -10.36
N ARG A 216 8.65 7.98 -10.67
CA ARG A 216 9.27 8.78 -11.73
C ARG A 216 10.56 9.44 -11.26
N LEU A 217 11.53 9.49 -12.17
CA LEU A 217 12.81 10.17 -11.98
C LEU A 217 12.90 11.43 -12.85
N ASP A 218 13.72 12.40 -12.42
CA ASP A 218 13.91 13.68 -13.11
C ASP A 218 14.44 13.54 -14.55
N ASN A 219 15.12 12.44 -14.86
CA ASN A 219 15.68 12.15 -16.18
C ASN A 219 14.65 11.54 -17.18
N GLY A 220 13.37 11.48 -16.81
CA GLY A 220 12.31 10.91 -17.65
C GLY A 220 12.19 9.38 -17.63
N SER A 221 13.04 8.69 -16.86
CA SER A 221 12.87 7.26 -16.59
C SER A 221 11.99 7.00 -15.37
N VAL A 222 11.61 5.75 -15.16
CA VAL A 222 10.83 5.31 -14.00
C VAL A 222 11.51 4.11 -13.34
N ILE A 223 11.47 4.05 -12.01
CA ILE A 223 11.71 2.82 -11.26
C ILE A 223 10.41 2.05 -11.26
N ARG A 224 10.40 0.79 -11.71
CA ARG A 224 9.25 -0.10 -11.64
C ARG A 224 9.42 -1.15 -10.57
N PHE A 225 8.28 -1.60 -10.03
CA PHE A 225 8.21 -2.64 -9.02
C PHE A 225 7.42 -3.85 -9.51
N ARG A 226 7.93 -5.04 -9.21
CA ARG A 226 7.27 -6.33 -9.47
C ARG A 226 7.35 -7.22 -8.25
N ARG A 227 6.39 -8.12 -8.09
CA ARG A 227 6.40 -9.13 -7.02
C ARG A 227 6.02 -10.50 -7.58
N PHE A 228 6.62 -11.54 -7.04
CA PHE A 228 6.41 -12.93 -7.42
C PHE A 228 6.38 -13.82 -6.17
N LYS A 229 5.72 -14.97 -6.25
CA LYS A 229 5.85 -16.01 -5.22
C LYS A 229 7.26 -16.60 -5.26
N VAL A 230 7.84 -16.87 -4.09
CA VAL A 230 9.20 -17.44 -4.02
C VAL A 230 9.30 -18.81 -4.68
N ASP A 231 8.20 -19.56 -4.73
CA ASP A 231 8.12 -20.86 -5.39
C ASP A 231 8.38 -20.77 -6.90
N SER A 232 8.12 -19.61 -7.50
CA SER A 232 8.36 -19.32 -8.92
C SER A 232 9.74 -18.73 -9.20
N LEU A 233 10.69 -18.79 -8.26
CA LEU A 233 12.02 -18.18 -8.42
C LEU A 233 12.76 -18.70 -9.66
N GLY A 234 12.66 -20.00 -9.96
CA GLY A 234 13.29 -20.61 -11.12
C GLY A 234 12.80 -19.98 -12.43
N ASP A 235 11.47 -19.89 -12.59
CA ASP A 235 10.84 -19.28 -13.76
C ASP A 235 11.20 -17.79 -13.87
N VAL A 236 11.29 -17.08 -12.74
CA VAL A 236 11.70 -15.67 -12.70
C VAL A 236 13.11 -15.53 -13.26
N ILE A 237 14.06 -16.36 -12.82
CA ILE A 237 15.44 -16.35 -13.30
C ILE A 237 15.49 -16.62 -14.81
N ASP A 238 14.75 -17.62 -15.29
CA ASP A 238 14.74 -18.00 -16.70
C ASP A 238 14.15 -16.87 -17.57
N SER A 239 13.12 -16.19 -17.06
CA SER A 239 12.47 -15.04 -17.70
C SER A 239 13.41 -13.83 -17.83
N LEU A 240 14.37 -13.64 -16.92
CA LEU A 240 15.35 -12.55 -17.03
C LEU A 240 16.20 -12.66 -18.30
N LEU A 241 16.59 -13.88 -18.69
CA LEU A 241 17.33 -14.11 -19.93
C LEU A 241 16.40 -14.09 -21.14
N ALA A 242 15.28 -14.79 -21.07
CA ALA A 242 14.35 -14.94 -22.20
C ALA A 242 13.84 -13.58 -22.71
N HIS A 243 13.71 -12.60 -21.82
CA HIS A 243 13.23 -11.25 -22.14
C HIS A 243 14.35 -10.21 -22.25
N ASN A 244 15.61 -10.66 -22.37
CA ASN A 244 16.80 -9.81 -22.46
C ASN A 244 16.91 -8.80 -21.30
N VAL A 245 16.36 -9.08 -20.12
CA VAL A 245 16.46 -8.18 -18.96
C VAL A 245 17.88 -8.10 -18.45
N VAL A 246 18.65 -9.19 -18.58
CA VAL A 246 20.05 -9.28 -18.16
C VAL A 246 20.92 -9.82 -19.29
N ASP A 247 22.21 -9.45 -19.31
CA ASP A 247 23.22 -9.90 -20.27
C ASP A 247 24.54 -10.34 -19.58
N GLU A 248 25.56 -10.64 -20.39
CA GLU A 248 26.89 -11.14 -19.98
C GLU A 248 27.72 -10.18 -19.10
N ASN A 249 27.21 -8.99 -18.77
CA ASN A 249 27.86 -8.05 -17.85
C ASN A 249 26.91 -7.48 -16.78
N THR A 250 25.67 -7.99 -16.70
CA THR A 250 24.71 -7.48 -15.71
C THR A 250 25.11 -7.91 -14.29
N GLN A 251 25.23 -6.94 -13.40
CA GLN A 251 25.30 -7.18 -11.96
C GLN A 251 23.89 -7.22 -11.37
N ILE A 252 23.49 -8.37 -10.84
CA ILE A 252 22.21 -8.58 -10.15
C ILE A 252 22.46 -8.44 -8.65
N ASN A 253 22.03 -7.33 -8.07
CA ASN A 253 22.05 -7.16 -6.62
C ASN A 253 20.77 -7.75 -6.01
N ALA A 254 20.93 -8.59 -5.00
CA ALA A 254 19.83 -9.18 -4.27
C ALA A 254 19.98 -8.98 -2.77
N THR A 255 18.87 -8.71 -2.09
CA THR A 255 18.78 -8.59 -0.64
C THR A 255 17.73 -9.55 -0.08
N GLY A 256 17.56 -9.54 1.24
CA GLY A 256 16.71 -10.49 1.96
C GLY A 256 17.40 -11.84 2.22
N GLY A 257 16.85 -12.62 3.15
CA GLY A 257 17.41 -13.95 3.48
C GLY A 257 17.51 -14.91 2.28
N GLY A 258 16.63 -14.76 1.29
CA GLY A 258 16.65 -15.54 0.06
C GLY A 258 17.83 -15.22 -0.86
N ALA A 259 18.40 -14.02 -0.81
CA ALA A 259 19.61 -13.69 -1.59
C ALA A 259 20.78 -14.61 -1.23
N TYR A 260 20.90 -14.98 0.05
CA TYR A 260 21.91 -15.92 0.51
C TYR A 260 21.52 -17.37 0.24
N LYS A 261 20.26 -17.74 0.55
CA LYS A 261 19.74 -19.10 0.36
C LYS A 261 19.82 -19.58 -1.09
N TYR A 262 19.50 -18.71 -2.04
CA TYR A 262 19.39 -19.05 -3.47
C TYR A 262 20.58 -18.57 -4.30
N ALA A 263 21.66 -18.12 -3.68
CA ALA A 263 22.85 -17.61 -4.38
C ALA A 263 23.41 -18.59 -5.43
N LYS A 264 23.50 -19.88 -5.08
CA LYS A 264 23.99 -20.92 -5.98
C LYS A 264 23.08 -21.09 -7.20
N LEU A 265 21.76 -21.00 -7.02
CA LEU A 265 20.79 -21.12 -8.11
C LEU A 265 21.02 -20.03 -9.17
N PHE A 266 21.28 -18.79 -8.73
CA PHE A 266 21.63 -17.69 -9.64
C PHE A 266 22.96 -17.96 -10.36
N GLN A 267 23.99 -18.43 -9.65
CA GLN A 267 25.29 -18.75 -10.24
C GLN A 267 25.21 -19.88 -11.27
N GLU A 268 24.37 -20.89 -11.01
CA GLU A 268 24.18 -22.05 -11.90
C GLU A 268 23.34 -21.71 -13.14
N ARG A 269 22.28 -20.92 -12.98
CA ARG A 269 21.35 -20.57 -14.07
C ARG A 269 21.74 -19.33 -14.87
N LEU A 270 22.45 -18.39 -14.26
CA LEU A 270 22.95 -17.16 -14.88
C LEU A 270 24.48 -17.04 -14.71
N PRO A 271 25.30 -18.03 -15.16
CA PRO A 271 26.74 -17.99 -15.00
C PRO A 271 27.41 -16.80 -15.71
N GLN A 272 26.73 -16.21 -16.68
CA GLN A 272 27.16 -15.01 -17.41
C GLN A 272 26.90 -13.70 -16.65
N CYS A 273 26.10 -13.70 -15.58
CA CYS A 273 25.83 -12.51 -14.77
C CYS A 273 26.62 -12.54 -13.46
N THR A 274 26.86 -11.36 -12.87
CA THR A 274 27.42 -11.28 -11.51
C THR A 274 26.30 -11.16 -10.49
N PHE A 275 26.17 -12.13 -9.58
CA PHE A 275 25.18 -12.08 -8.50
C PHE A 275 25.81 -11.61 -7.18
N ARG A 276 25.27 -10.53 -6.60
CA ARG A 276 25.79 -9.91 -5.36
C ARG A 276 24.73 -9.86 -4.27
N GLN A 277 25.04 -10.44 -3.11
CA GLN A 277 24.20 -10.36 -1.92
C GLN A 277 24.44 -9.06 -1.16
N ILE A 278 23.37 -8.34 -0.83
CA ILE A 278 23.38 -7.10 -0.07
C ILE A 278 22.59 -7.31 1.23
N PRO A 279 23.10 -6.88 2.40
CA PRO A 279 22.37 -7.03 3.67
C PRO A 279 20.99 -6.35 3.67
N GLU A 280 19.99 -7.03 4.24
CA GLU A 280 18.57 -6.60 4.18
C GLU A 280 18.26 -5.31 4.93
N MET A 281 18.70 -5.18 6.18
CA MET A 281 18.31 -4.03 7.01
C MET A 281 18.84 -2.69 6.47
N PRO A 282 20.10 -2.56 5.99
CA PRO A 282 20.54 -1.36 5.30
C PRO A 282 19.71 -1.01 4.07
N CYS A 283 19.30 -2.00 3.28
CA CYS A 283 18.44 -1.79 2.12
C CYS A 283 17.05 -1.28 2.53
N VAL A 284 16.42 -1.90 3.54
CA VAL A 284 15.12 -1.43 4.06
C VAL A 284 15.22 0.02 4.51
N VAL A 285 16.24 0.37 5.32
CA VAL A 285 16.43 1.74 5.81
C VAL A 285 16.68 2.71 4.66
N GLY A 286 17.61 2.42 3.75
CA GLY A 286 17.93 3.29 2.63
C GLY A 286 16.76 3.47 1.65
N GLY A 287 15.97 2.42 1.43
CA GLY A 287 14.75 2.50 0.63
C GLY A 287 13.69 3.38 1.28
N THR A 288 13.44 3.21 2.58
CA THR A 288 12.49 4.04 3.34
C THR A 288 12.95 5.49 3.42
N GLU A 289 14.23 5.76 3.70
CA GLU A 289 14.79 7.11 3.67
C GLU A 289 14.56 7.78 2.31
N SER A 290 14.77 7.04 1.20
CA SER A 290 14.61 7.58 -0.15
C SER A 290 13.16 7.93 -0.48
N MET A 291 12.19 7.24 0.09
CA MET A 291 10.75 7.50 -0.10
C MET A 291 10.31 8.86 0.45
N HIS A 292 11.02 9.44 1.42
CA HIS A 292 10.78 10.81 1.89
C HIS A 292 11.03 11.88 0.83
N ASN A 293 11.84 11.56 -0.19
CA ASN A 293 12.04 12.43 -1.34
C ASN A 293 11.05 12.10 -2.49
N VAL A 294 10.06 11.24 -2.28
CA VAL A 294 9.07 10.91 -3.30
C VAL A 294 7.76 11.60 -2.96
N ASN A 295 7.22 12.36 -3.92
CA ASN A 295 5.98 13.10 -3.72
C ASN A 295 4.79 12.15 -3.49
N ARG A 296 3.96 12.45 -2.49
CA ARG A 296 2.77 11.66 -2.11
C ARG A 296 3.08 10.20 -1.81
N CYS A 297 4.26 9.90 -1.28
CA CYS A 297 4.73 8.53 -1.05
C CYS A 297 4.24 7.91 0.27
N PHE A 298 3.62 8.68 1.16
CA PHE A 298 3.17 8.20 2.46
C PHE A 298 1.68 8.36 2.65
N ILE A 299 1.08 7.38 3.29
CA ILE A 299 -0.26 7.50 3.87
C ILE A 299 -0.05 7.78 5.35
N ARG A 300 -0.46 8.98 5.78
CA ARG A 300 -0.39 9.42 7.18
C ARG A 300 -1.71 9.15 7.87
N TYR A 301 -1.64 8.59 9.07
CA TYR A 301 -2.81 8.30 9.88
C TYR A 301 -3.09 9.44 10.86
N ASN A 302 -4.29 10.01 10.78
CA ASN A 302 -4.83 10.84 11.83
C ASN A 302 -5.44 9.93 12.89
N LEU A 303 -4.70 9.64 13.95
CA LEU A 303 -5.15 8.76 15.03
C LEU A 303 -6.34 9.32 15.83
N ARG A 304 -6.61 10.63 15.76
CA ARG A 304 -7.75 11.27 16.44
C ARG A 304 -9.03 11.18 15.62
N GLY A 305 -8.96 11.54 14.33
CA GLY A 305 -10.09 11.46 13.40
C GLY A 305 -10.31 10.06 12.84
N GLY A 306 -9.30 9.19 12.94
CA GLY A 306 -9.32 7.85 12.36
C GLY A 306 -9.43 7.83 10.84
N CYS A 307 -8.90 8.86 10.20
CA CYS A 307 -8.81 8.99 8.75
C CYS A 307 -7.35 9.00 8.30
N THR A 308 -7.16 8.77 7.01
CA THR A 308 -5.85 8.72 6.35
C THR A 308 -5.69 9.87 5.38
N GLN A 309 -4.43 10.17 5.04
CA GLN A 309 -4.08 11.16 4.03
C GLN A 309 -2.85 10.70 3.25
N LEU A 310 -2.99 10.63 1.93
CA LEU A 310 -1.86 10.49 1.02
C LEU A 310 -1.08 11.82 0.95
N THR A 311 0.19 11.82 1.33
CA THR A 311 0.98 13.04 1.54
C THR A 311 2.49 12.84 1.34
N SER A 312 3.19 13.96 1.23
CA SER A 312 4.66 14.03 1.25
C SER A 312 5.11 14.31 2.68
N VAL A 313 6.11 13.57 3.16
CA VAL A 313 6.59 13.69 4.53
C VAL A 313 8.08 13.95 4.52
N ALA A 314 8.48 15.10 5.07
CA ALA A 314 9.89 15.38 5.30
C ALA A 314 10.49 14.37 6.31
N VAL A 315 11.73 13.96 6.06
CA VAL A 315 12.48 13.13 7.01
C VAL A 315 12.60 13.87 8.34
N CYS A 316 12.26 13.20 9.43
CA CYS A 316 12.47 13.72 10.79
C CYS A 316 13.01 12.57 11.65
N TYR A 317 14.19 12.77 12.23
CA TYR A 317 14.84 11.79 13.09
C TYR A 317 14.66 12.14 14.58
N PRO A 318 14.68 11.15 15.48
CA PRO A 318 14.66 9.72 15.17
C PRO A 318 13.26 9.24 14.74
N TYR A 319 13.19 8.14 14.01
CA TYR A 319 11.94 7.44 13.72
C TYR A 319 12.13 5.92 13.80
N LEU A 320 11.03 5.19 14.01
CA LEU A 320 11.03 3.73 13.93
C LEU A 320 10.60 3.28 12.54
N ILE A 321 11.29 2.29 11.99
CA ILE A 321 10.78 1.45 10.91
C ILE A 321 10.26 0.16 11.51
N VAL A 322 8.99 -0.13 11.31
CA VAL A 322 8.39 -1.43 11.67
C VAL A 322 8.21 -2.21 10.37
N ASN A 323 9.19 -3.05 10.05
CA ASN A 323 9.22 -3.81 8.80
C ASN A 323 8.51 -5.16 8.99
N ILE A 324 7.31 -5.28 8.41
CA ILE A 324 6.38 -6.40 8.59
C ILE A 324 6.41 -7.30 7.35
N GLY A 325 7.23 -8.34 7.41
CA GLY A 325 7.29 -9.42 6.42
C GLY A 325 6.66 -10.70 6.97
N SER A 326 7.34 -11.84 6.77
CA SER A 326 6.95 -13.10 7.41
C SER A 326 6.99 -12.98 8.93
N GLY A 327 8.07 -12.43 9.48
CA GLY A 327 8.16 -11.89 10.85
C GLY A 327 8.31 -10.37 10.83
N ILE A 328 8.74 -9.80 11.94
CA ILE A 328 8.87 -8.34 12.13
C ILE A 328 10.26 -7.98 12.61
N SER A 329 10.85 -6.96 11.98
CA SER A 329 12.03 -6.27 12.50
C SER A 329 11.68 -4.82 12.78
N ILE A 330 12.02 -4.36 13.98
CA ILE A 330 11.83 -2.96 14.39
C ILE A 330 13.21 -2.31 14.42
N LEU A 331 13.38 -1.27 13.61
CA LEU A 331 14.62 -0.53 13.44
C LEU A 331 14.43 0.88 13.98
N LYS A 332 15.39 1.37 14.75
CA LYS A 332 15.45 2.77 15.15
C LYS A 332 16.44 3.48 14.25
N VAL A 333 15.97 4.46 13.50
CA VAL A 333 16.80 5.29 12.61
C VAL A 333 17.10 6.60 13.33
N MET A 334 18.39 6.81 13.63
CA MET A 334 18.86 7.96 14.42
C MET A 334 19.26 9.15 13.56
N SER A 335 19.82 8.88 12.40
CA SER A 335 20.18 9.87 11.39
C SER A 335 20.37 9.15 10.06
N LYS A 336 20.65 9.91 8.99
CA LYS A 336 20.93 9.34 7.67
C LYS A 336 22.00 8.25 7.75
N GLY A 337 21.67 7.03 7.32
CA GLY A 337 22.57 5.87 7.35
C GLY A 337 22.96 5.36 8.75
N CYS A 338 22.44 5.93 9.84
CA CYS A 338 22.69 5.48 11.21
C CYS A 338 21.41 4.88 11.79
N PHE A 339 21.41 3.57 11.97
CA PHE A 339 20.27 2.84 12.52
C PHE A 339 20.73 1.63 13.33
N GLU A 340 19.83 1.14 14.18
CA GLU A 340 19.99 -0.11 14.91
C GLU A 340 18.71 -0.94 14.84
N ARG A 341 18.84 -2.27 14.87
CA ARG A 341 17.69 -3.17 15.03
C ARG A 341 17.41 -3.33 16.52
N VAL A 342 16.44 -2.58 17.03
CA VAL A 342 16.11 -2.55 18.46
C VAL A 342 15.43 -3.83 18.93
N THR A 343 14.56 -4.42 18.10
CA THR A 343 13.90 -5.70 18.44
C THR A 343 13.25 -6.33 17.19
N GLY A 344 12.55 -7.44 17.40
CA GLY A 344 11.66 -8.06 16.43
C GLY A 344 10.74 -9.10 17.06
N THR A 345 9.78 -9.60 16.29
CA THR A 345 8.89 -10.68 16.70
C THR A 345 8.66 -11.64 15.53
N SER A 346 8.46 -12.92 15.83
CA SER A 346 8.04 -13.91 14.84
C SER A 346 6.54 -13.83 14.53
N ILE A 347 5.78 -13.05 15.30
CA ILE A 347 4.34 -12.80 15.09
C ILE A 347 4.17 -11.71 14.04
N GLY A 348 4.17 -12.11 12.77
CA GLY A 348 4.07 -11.19 11.62
C GLY A 348 3.05 -11.68 10.60
N GLY A 349 3.24 -11.29 9.34
CA GLY A 349 2.31 -11.66 8.27
C GLY A 349 2.21 -13.18 8.07
N ALA A 350 3.31 -13.92 8.21
CA ALA A 350 3.27 -15.38 8.07
C ALA A 350 2.47 -16.04 9.20
N THR A 351 2.40 -15.44 10.38
CA THR A 351 1.55 -15.91 11.48
C THR A 351 0.08 -15.72 11.15
N ALA A 352 -0.32 -14.53 10.67
CA ALA A 352 -1.71 -14.28 10.27
C ALA A 352 -2.16 -15.22 9.15
N HIS A 353 -1.36 -15.35 8.09
CA HIS A 353 -1.65 -16.24 6.98
C HIS A 353 -1.63 -17.72 7.38
N GLY A 354 -0.60 -18.15 8.12
CA GLY A 354 -0.41 -19.54 8.51
C GLY A 354 -1.49 -20.03 9.48
N LEU A 355 -1.86 -19.23 10.47
CA LEU A 355 -2.97 -19.53 11.39
C LEU A 355 -4.30 -19.59 10.64
N THR A 356 -4.60 -18.58 9.81
CA THR A 356 -5.86 -18.57 9.06
C THR A 356 -5.96 -19.78 8.13
N ASN A 357 -4.87 -20.13 7.44
CA ASN A 357 -4.83 -21.33 6.61
C ASN A 357 -5.06 -22.60 7.45
N THR A 358 -4.39 -22.74 8.58
CA THR A 358 -4.53 -23.92 9.45
C THR A 358 -5.95 -24.06 10.00
N LEU A 359 -6.60 -22.95 10.35
CA LEU A 359 -7.95 -22.95 10.91
C LEU A 359 -9.04 -23.19 9.85
N LEU A 360 -8.84 -22.69 8.62
CA LEU A 360 -9.87 -22.67 7.58
C LEU A 360 -9.60 -23.60 6.39
N GLY A 361 -8.42 -24.23 6.32
CA GLY A 361 -8.02 -25.10 5.21
C GLY A 361 -7.84 -24.36 3.88
N LEU A 362 -7.33 -23.13 3.91
CA LEU A 362 -7.15 -22.31 2.70
C LEU A 362 -6.11 -22.90 1.76
N LYS A 363 -6.34 -22.82 0.45
CA LYS A 363 -5.41 -23.39 -0.54
C LYS A 363 -4.51 -22.35 -1.16
N THR A 364 -4.95 -21.10 -1.20
CA THR A 364 -4.21 -20.01 -1.83
C THR A 364 -3.94 -18.87 -0.86
N TYR A 365 -2.88 -18.10 -1.13
CA TYR A 365 -2.54 -16.91 -0.34
C TYR A 365 -3.59 -15.80 -0.51
N GLU A 366 -4.23 -15.80 -1.69
CA GLU A 366 -5.23 -14.83 -2.13
C GLU A 366 -6.60 -15.04 -1.47
N ASP A 367 -6.90 -16.26 -0.99
CA ASP A 367 -8.14 -16.55 -0.27
C ASP A 367 -8.27 -15.74 1.02
N PHE A 368 -7.15 -15.51 1.72
CA PHE A 368 -7.17 -14.87 3.04
C PHE A 368 -7.67 -13.42 3.00
N PRO A 369 -7.10 -12.51 2.17
CA PRO A 369 -7.65 -11.16 2.04
C PRO A 369 -9.12 -11.12 1.63
N LEU A 370 -9.56 -12.05 0.76
CA LEU A 370 -10.96 -12.11 0.31
C LEU A 370 -11.93 -12.51 1.44
N LEU A 371 -11.50 -13.39 2.34
CA LEU A 371 -12.27 -13.76 3.53
C LEU A 371 -12.25 -12.64 4.58
N TYR A 372 -11.10 -11.99 4.78
CA TYR A 372 -10.96 -10.86 5.70
C TYR A 372 -11.94 -9.73 5.35
N ASP A 373 -12.04 -9.39 4.06
CA ASP A 373 -12.91 -8.33 3.54
C ASP A 373 -14.40 -8.61 3.83
N LYS A 374 -14.82 -9.87 3.85
CA LYS A 374 -16.22 -10.26 4.11
C LYS A 374 -16.53 -10.44 5.59
N GLY A 375 -15.53 -10.37 6.46
CA GLY A 375 -15.69 -10.57 7.89
C GLY A 375 -16.30 -9.33 8.55
N CYS A 376 -17.28 -9.55 9.43
CA CYS A 376 -17.93 -8.51 10.21
C CYS A 376 -17.43 -8.53 11.66
N LEU A 377 -17.09 -7.36 12.19
CA LEU A 377 -16.70 -7.13 13.59
C LEU A 377 -17.86 -6.53 14.40
N SER A 378 -19.09 -7.00 14.20
CA SER A 378 -20.16 -6.57 15.10
C SER A 378 -19.79 -6.95 16.54
N VAL A 379 -20.14 -6.10 17.51
CA VAL A 379 -20.02 -6.40 18.95
C VAL A 379 -20.83 -7.66 19.32
N THR A 380 -21.77 -8.08 18.45
CA THR A 380 -22.51 -9.35 18.54
C THR A 380 -21.81 -10.54 17.90
N CYS A 381 -20.74 -10.35 17.13
CA CYS A 381 -19.88 -11.43 16.69
C CYS A 381 -19.06 -11.88 17.91
N GLY A 382 -19.38 -13.07 18.42
CA GLY A 382 -18.82 -13.67 19.65
C GLY A 382 -17.32 -13.94 19.57
N PHE A 383 -16.52 -12.91 19.39
CA PHE A 383 -15.07 -12.92 19.27
C PHE A 383 -14.42 -11.64 19.84
N CYS A 384 -15.24 -10.63 20.19
CA CYS A 384 -14.89 -9.55 21.10
C CYS A 384 -15.67 -9.76 22.41
N PRO A 385 -15.05 -9.62 23.60
CA PRO A 385 -15.77 -9.76 24.86
C PRO A 385 -16.81 -8.65 24.97
N ALA A 386 -18.09 -9.04 25.02
CA ALA A 386 -19.21 -8.14 25.21
C ALA A 386 -18.97 -7.26 26.45
N SER A 387 -18.97 -5.93 26.27
CA SER A 387 -19.18 -5.04 27.40
C SER A 387 -20.66 -5.08 27.76
N THR A 388 -20.96 -5.42 29.00
CA THR A 388 -22.32 -5.35 29.56
C THR A 388 -22.87 -3.92 29.66
N GLU A 389 -22.11 -2.90 29.28
CA GLU A 389 -22.58 -1.51 29.20
C GLU A 389 -22.15 -0.78 27.91
N PRO A 390 -23.04 0.01 27.29
CA PRO A 390 -22.75 0.84 26.13
C PRO A 390 -22.06 2.13 26.60
N THR A 391 -20.75 2.07 26.82
CA THR A 391 -19.92 3.27 26.94
C THR A 391 -19.11 3.43 25.65
N ALA A 392 -18.81 4.69 25.28
CA ALA A 392 -18.06 5.05 24.07
C ALA A 392 -16.66 4.41 23.92
N SER A 393 -16.21 3.62 24.91
CA SER A 393 -14.96 2.85 24.95
C SER A 393 -15.11 1.35 24.62
N SER A 394 -16.21 0.92 23.99
CA SER A 394 -16.47 -0.50 23.70
C SER A 394 -15.63 -1.10 22.56
N ASP A 395 -14.82 -0.31 21.86
CA ASP A 395 -14.06 -0.72 20.66
C ASP A 395 -12.67 -1.33 20.98
N ARG A 396 -12.43 -1.68 22.24
CA ARG A 396 -11.14 -2.20 22.72
C ARG A 396 -11.12 -3.73 22.63
N LEU A 397 -10.25 -4.28 21.79
CA LEU A 397 -9.99 -5.72 21.70
C LEU A 397 -9.39 -6.20 23.04
N LYS A 398 -10.18 -6.85 23.91
CA LYS A 398 -9.69 -7.33 25.22
C LYS A 398 -9.15 -8.77 25.15
N ALA A 399 -9.77 -9.64 24.37
CA ALA A 399 -9.36 -11.03 24.20
C ALA A 399 -9.72 -11.53 22.79
N SER A 400 -8.73 -11.60 21.90
CA SER A 400 -8.88 -12.26 20.60
C SER A 400 -9.17 -13.74 20.79
N PHE A 401 -10.08 -14.32 19.99
CA PHE A 401 -10.52 -15.71 20.14
C PHE A 401 -11.14 -16.04 21.51
N GLY A 402 -11.57 -15.02 22.27
CA GLY A 402 -11.99 -15.19 23.67
C GLY A 402 -13.44 -15.64 23.87
N ALA A 403 -14.28 -15.62 22.84
CA ALA A 403 -15.66 -16.09 22.95
C ALA A 403 -15.79 -17.47 22.28
N SER A 404 -16.20 -18.44 23.11
CA SER A 404 -16.10 -19.88 22.85
C SER A 404 -17.41 -20.51 22.38
N ASP A 405 -18.52 -19.78 22.47
CA ASP A 405 -19.86 -20.37 22.44
C ASP A 405 -20.68 -19.79 21.28
N GLY A 406 -20.37 -20.20 20.04
CA GLY A 406 -21.15 -19.82 18.87
C GLY A 406 -20.61 -20.37 17.55
N HIS A 407 -21.50 -20.56 16.56
CA HIS A 407 -21.08 -20.79 15.18
C HIS A 407 -20.47 -19.50 14.61
N VAL A 408 -19.17 -19.53 14.32
CA VAL A 408 -18.43 -18.39 13.74
C VAL A 408 -18.19 -18.65 12.26
N SER A 409 -18.48 -17.66 11.42
CA SER A 409 -18.24 -17.76 9.98
C SER A 409 -16.74 -17.78 9.67
N VAL A 410 -16.37 -18.39 8.54
CA VAL A 410 -14.97 -18.47 8.11
C VAL A 410 -14.38 -17.08 7.85
N GLU A 411 -15.21 -16.16 7.37
CA GLU A 411 -14.88 -14.75 7.15
C GLU A 411 -14.52 -14.04 8.47
N ASN A 412 -15.29 -14.28 9.54
CA ASN A 412 -15.04 -13.69 10.85
C ASN A 412 -13.78 -14.27 11.51
N VAL A 413 -13.50 -15.56 11.30
CA VAL A 413 -12.23 -16.16 11.75
C VAL A 413 -11.04 -15.53 11.02
N ALA A 414 -11.11 -15.35 9.70
CA ALA A 414 -10.06 -14.68 8.93
C ALA A 414 -9.84 -13.24 9.40
N ARG A 415 -10.93 -12.46 9.55
CA ARG A 415 -10.91 -11.11 10.09
C ARG A 415 -10.25 -11.04 11.46
N SER A 416 -10.73 -11.85 12.41
CA SER A 416 -10.22 -11.84 13.78
C SER A 416 -8.76 -12.28 13.88
N THR A 417 -8.34 -13.26 13.07
CA THR A 417 -6.92 -13.68 13.02
C THR A 417 -6.02 -12.54 12.59
N SER A 418 -6.40 -11.82 11.52
CA SER A 418 -5.65 -10.67 11.01
C SER A 418 -5.62 -9.52 12.01
N ASP A 419 -6.77 -9.22 12.61
CA ASP A 419 -6.91 -8.13 13.56
C ASP A 419 -6.11 -8.39 14.83
N MET A 420 -6.12 -9.62 15.35
CA MET A 420 -5.29 -10.02 16.51
C MET A 420 -3.82 -9.75 16.25
N VAL A 421 -3.29 -10.23 15.11
CA VAL A 421 -1.88 -10.04 14.74
C VAL A 421 -1.59 -8.55 14.57
N SER A 422 -2.42 -7.84 13.81
CA SER A 422 -2.20 -6.42 13.51
C SER A 422 -2.33 -5.52 14.74
N TYR A 423 -3.24 -5.83 15.67
CA TYR A 423 -3.38 -5.13 16.94
C TYR A 423 -2.14 -5.35 17.83
N ASN A 424 -1.63 -6.59 17.90
CA ASN A 424 -0.39 -6.90 18.61
C ASN A 424 0.81 -6.13 18.03
N ILE A 425 0.90 -6.02 16.69
CA ILE A 425 1.90 -5.23 16.00
C ILE A 425 1.84 -3.76 16.43
N GLY A 426 0.65 -3.16 16.44
CA GLY A 426 0.47 -1.77 16.85
C GLY A 426 0.86 -1.53 18.31
N GLN A 427 0.48 -2.44 19.23
CA GLN A 427 0.90 -2.36 20.63
C GLN A 427 2.42 -2.45 20.78
N LEU A 428 3.06 -3.40 20.10
CA LEU A 428 4.51 -3.56 20.15
C LEU A 428 5.22 -2.32 19.57
N ALA A 429 4.76 -1.80 18.43
CA ALA A 429 5.30 -0.60 17.81
C ALA A 429 5.21 0.61 18.75
N PHE A 430 4.07 0.81 19.41
CA PHE A 430 3.88 1.86 20.41
C PHE A 430 4.84 1.71 21.60
N LEU A 431 4.90 0.51 22.20
CA LEU A 431 5.73 0.26 23.38
C LEU A 431 7.22 0.47 23.09
N VAL A 432 7.69 0.04 21.92
CA VAL A 432 9.08 0.24 21.48
C VAL A 432 9.33 1.72 21.16
N ALA A 433 8.39 2.41 20.51
CA ALA A 433 8.50 3.85 20.26
C ALA A 433 8.63 4.62 21.59
N LYS A 434 7.79 4.32 22.59
CA LYS A 434 7.89 4.91 23.92
C LYS A 434 9.19 4.59 24.63
N SER A 435 9.65 3.33 24.61
CA SER A 435 10.88 2.95 25.32
C SER A 435 12.14 3.60 24.76
N TYR A 436 12.14 3.94 23.46
CA TYR A 436 13.24 4.60 22.78
C TYR A 436 13.06 6.11 22.58
N GLY A 437 11.98 6.70 23.11
CA GLY A 437 11.70 8.14 23.02
C GLY A 437 11.48 8.63 21.58
N VAL A 438 10.74 7.87 20.78
CA VAL A 438 10.47 8.14 19.37
C VAL A 438 8.99 8.43 19.16
N ASP A 439 8.67 9.52 18.46
CA ASP A 439 7.27 9.93 18.22
C ASP A 439 6.74 9.50 16.84
N ARG A 440 7.62 9.06 15.94
CA ARG A 440 7.26 8.67 14.56
C ARG A 440 7.49 7.19 14.29
N ILE A 441 6.47 6.53 13.76
CA ILE A 441 6.50 5.13 13.32
C ILE A 441 6.20 5.07 11.82
N VAL A 442 7.10 4.42 11.07
CA VAL A 442 6.95 4.15 9.64
C VAL A 442 6.80 2.64 9.44
N PHE A 443 5.63 2.22 8.96
CA PHE A 443 5.35 0.84 8.61
C PHE A 443 5.83 0.52 7.18
N THR A 444 6.54 -0.59 7.05
CA THR A 444 7.04 -1.13 5.77
C THR A 444 6.87 -2.64 5.72
N GLY A 445 7.24 -3.26 4.60
CA GLY A 445 7.21 -4.72 4.44
C GLY A 445 5.96 -5.21 3.72
N SER A 446 5.96 -6.48 3.30
CA SER A 446 4.94 -6.98 2.39
C SER A 446 3.56 -7.12 3.01
N TYR A 447 3.46 -7.31 4.33
CA TYR A 447 2.17 -7.39 5.00
C TYR A 447 1.41 -6.06 4.96
N THR A 448 2.15 -4.94 4.88
CA THR A 448 1.58 -3.58 4.78
C THR A 448 1.09 -3.23 3.38
N THR A 449 1.27 -4.13 2.40
CA THR A 449 0.68 -4.00 1.04
C THR A 449 -0.84 -3.81 1.14
N ASN A 450 -1.46 -4.53 2.06
CA ASN A 450 -2.85 -4.35 2.43
C ASN A 450 -2.89 -3.53 3.72
N TYR A 451 -2.52 -2.25 3.60
CA TYR A 451 -2.35 -1.37 4.75
C TYR A 451 -3.66 -1.21 5.55
N ARG A 452 -4.82 -1.41 4.94
CA ARG A 452 -6.12 -1.36 5.61
C ARG A 452 -6.40 -2.60 6.46
N MET A 453 -6.12 -3.79 5.94
CA MET A 453 -6.21 -5.04 6.72
C MET A 453 -5.26 -5.06 7.92
N THR A 454 -4.20 -4.24 7.89
CA THR A 454 -3.07 -4.37 8.80
C THR A 454 -2.82 -3.08 9.59
N ILE A 455 -2.43 -2.02 8.92
CA ILE A 455 -2.06 -0.74 9.53
C ILE A 455 -3.26 0.01 10.10
N ASP A 456 -4.50 -0.11 9.57
CA ASP A 456 -5.66 0.51 10.24
C ASP A 456 -5.88 -0.06 11.64
N VAL A 457 -5.77 -1.37 11.79
CA VAL A 457 -5.91 -2.06 13.08
C VAL A 457 -4.73 -1.70 13.98
N ALA A 458 -3.51 -1.71 13.45
CA ALA A 458 -2.31 -1.32 14.20
C ALA A 458 -2.37 0.15 14.66
N ALA A 459 -2.87 1.05 13.82
CA ALA A 459 -3.07 2.46 14.13
C ALA A 459 -4.14 2.64 15.22
N ARG A 460 -5.25 1.90 15.18
CA ARG A 460 -6.23 1.87 16.29
C ARG A 460 -5.60 1.39 17.60
N ALA A 461 -4.77 0.35 17.55
CA ALA A 461 -4.04 -0.11 18.73
C ALA A 461 -3.09 0.97 19.26
N ILE A 462 -2.33 1.64 18.40
CA ILE A 462 -1.44 2.76 18.78
C ILE A 462 -2.24 3.90 19.40
N ALA A 463 -3.40 4.25 18.82
CA ALA A 463 -4.28 5.30 19.36
C ALA A 463 -4.80 4.93 20.76
N SER A 464 -5.31 3.70 20.94
CA SER A 464 -5.78 3.21 22.23
C SER A 464 -4.68 3.16 23.29
N MET A 465 -3.46 2.78 22.88
CA MET A 465 -2.30 2.79 23.76
C MET A 465 -1.89 4.23 24.13
N ALA A 466 -1.87 5.16 23.17
CA ALA A 466 -1.56 6.56 23.43
C ALA A 466 -2.53 7.18 24.44
N GLU A 467 -3.83 6.90 24.29
CA GLU A 467 -4.86 7.32 25.23
C GLU A 467 -4.64 6.70 26.62
N SER A 468 -4.37 5.39 26.69
CA SER A 468 -4.19 4.68 27.96
C SER A 468 -2.96 5.11 28.76
N TYR A 469 -1.92 5.53 28.04
CA TYR A 469 -0.69 6.06 28.63
C TYR A 469 -0.73 7.59 28.78
N GLU A 470 -1.86 8.23 28.47
CA GLU A 470 -2.07 9.69 28.54
C GLU A 470 -1.00 10.50 27.80
N VAL A 471 -0.63 10.03 26.59
CA VAL A 471 0.42 10.65 25.78
C VAL A 471 -0.13 11.18 24.46
N THR A 472 0.59 12.14 23.88
CA THR A 472 0.26 12.66 22.56
C THR A 472 0.23 11.53 21.52
N PRO A 473 -0.74 11.52 20.59
CA PRO A 473 -0.76 10.52 19.53
C PRO A 473 0.52 10.52 18.71
N MET A 474 1.03 9.32 18.43
CA MET A 474 2.24 9.13 17.61
C MET A 474 1.96 9.49 16.14
N ASP A 475 3.00 9.95 15.45
CA ASP A 475 2.98 10.16 14.01
C ASP A 475 3.13 8.82 13.29
N VAL A 476 2.02 8.30 12.77
CA VAL A 476 1.97 6.97 12.13
C VAL A 476 1.90 7.12 10.62
N LEU A 477 2.86 6.50 9.94
CA LEU A 477 3.03 6.53 8.50
C LEU A 477 3.10 5.11 7.94
N VAL A 478 2.51 4.89 6.77
CA VAL A 478 2.81 3.73 5.92
C VAL A 478 3.24 4.24 4.55
N SER A 479 4.31 3.68 4.00
CA SER A 479 4.73 4.04 2.65
C SER A 479 3.92 3.28 1.61
N VAL A 480 3.51 3.99 0.56
CA VAL A 480 2.84 3.47 -0.64
C VAL A 480 3.69 2.37 -1.30
N PHE A 481 5.02 2.53 -1.29
CA PHE A 481 5.98 1.55 -1.81
C PHE A 481 6.66 0.74 -0.69
N GLY A 482 6.13 0.77 0.54
CA GLY A 482 6.77 0.19 1.72
C GLY A 482 7.07 -1.31 1.61
N SER A 483 6.28 -2.05 0.82
CA SER A 483 6.51 -3.47 0.52
C SER A 483 7.75 -3.73 -0.34
N TYR A 484 8.27 -2.69 -0.99
CA TYR A 484 9.44 -2.69 -1.86
C TYR A 484 10.64 -1.96 -1.26
N ALA A 485 10.60 -1.57 0.02
CA ALA A 485 11.69 -0.82 0.65
C ALA A 485 13.06 -1.52 0.51
N GLY A 486 13.11 -2.84 0.73
CA GLY A 486 14.33 -3.63 0.54
C GLY A 486 14.83 -3.62 -0.92
N ALA A 487 13.95 -3.88 -1.89
CA ALA A 487 14.31 -3.84 -3.30
C ALA A 487 14.75 -2.44 -3.75
N LEU A 488 14.04 -1.39 -3.33
CA LEU A 488 14.38 -0.01 -3.65
C LEU A 488 15.75 0.37 -3.06
N GLY A 489 16.00 0.11 -1.78
CA GLY A 489 17.31 0.41 -1.20
C GLY A 489 18.45 -0.39 -1.83
N CYS A 490 18.19 -1.64 -2.21
CA CYS A 490 19.13 -2.48 -2.95
C CYS A 490 19.46 -1.86 -4.33
N LEU A 491 18.45 -1.39 -5.07
CA LEU A 491 18.63 -0.68 -6.34
C LEU A 491 19.46 0.60 -6.18
N LEU A 492 19.19 1.37 -5.12
CA LEU A 492 19.83 2.66 -4.87
C LEU A 492 21.23 2.54 -4.27
N SER A 493 21.61 1.35 -3.81
CA SER A 493 22.96 1.03 -3.33
C SER A 493 23.94 0.59 -4.43
N GLN A 494 23.47 0.52 -5.69
CA GLN A 494 24.23 0.06 -6.85
C GLN A 494 25.29 1.05 -7.32
#